data_AF-A0AAV5C990-F1
#
_entry.id   AF-A0AAV5C990-F1
#
_cell.length_a   1.000
_cell.length_b   1.000
_cell.length_c   1.000
_cell.angle_alpha   90.00
_cell.angle_beta   90.00
_cell.angle_gamma   90.00
#
_symmetry.space_group_name_H-M   'P 1'
#
loop_
_entity.id
_entity.type
_entity.pdbx_description
1 polymer ?
#
loop_
_entity_poly.entity_id
_entity_poly.type
_entity_poly.pdbx_seq_one_letter_code
_entity_poly.pdbx_strand_id
1 'polypeptide(L)'
;MAKNLATLVGLLAVASMVSVGSGAGGHDYGMALKKSILYLEAQRSGRLPPNQRVTWRESSGLFDGKANGVDLVGGYYDAGDNVKFGLPMAFTVTMMSWGILEYGKQMSAAGELQNAMDAVKWGTDYFIKAHPEPDVLYGEVGDGDTDHSCWQRPEDMTTSRQAFRIDPQNPGSDLAGETAAAMAAASLVFRGKYPGYANLLLVHSKQLFAFADKYRGKYDASITVARNYYGSFSGYGDELLWAAAWLYEATEDGYYLEYLARNGDALGGTGWSINQFGWDVKYPGVQVLAAKFLMQGRAGKHAATLQRYRQNAEFFVCSCIGKGYANVARTPGGMMYHQRWNNLQFVTSASFLLTAYADYATTLSHGTVRCPGGAARAFDVLAFVRSQVNYLLGDNPRGTSYMVGYGRSFPRQVHHRGASIVSMRKDPSFVSCQEGYASWYPRQAGNPNVLEGAVVGGPDEYDDFADERNNYEQTEAATYNSAPLLGVLARLAGACGAGMEEYQSSSSLLNQTSSSVHHRRRRHPHAAWAPFEIQQNVTKTWARRNTTYYRYSVTLTNRSRKTVRELHLGVSELTGRLWGLDKARYGYVPPKWMPALHAGKSLKFVYVQAAPQANVWVTGYKLL
;
A
#
# COMPACT_ATOMS: atom_id res chain seq x y z
N MET A 1 -44.34 -54.01 -16.90
CA MET A 1 -45.37 -53.35 -16.07
C MET A 1 -44.68 -52.60 -14.94
N ALA A 2 -45.10 -51.34 -14.76
CA ALA A 2 -45.04 -50.47 -13.58
C ALA A 2 -43.90 -50.58 -12.51
N LYS A 3 -43.07 -49.53 -12.48
CA LYS A 3 -42.78 -48.58 -11.36
C LYS A 3 -42.36 -49.06 -9.95
N ASN A 4 -41.20 -48.50 -9.56
CA ASN A 4 -40.80 -47.88 -8.27
C ASN A 4 -40.54 -48.77 -7.03
N LEU A 5 -39.31 -48.71 -6.45
CA LEU A 5 -38.91 -47.84 -5.31
C LEU A 5 -37.74 -48.46 -4.49
N ALA A 6 -36.75 -47.62 -4.11
CA ALA A 6 -35.76 -47.76 -3.00
C ALA A 6 -34.78 -48.96 -3.04
N THR A 7 -33.46 -48.84 -2.81
CA THR A 7 -32.75 -48.12 -1.73
C THR A 7 -31.26 -48.07 -2.12
N LEU A 8 -30.60 -46.92 -2.10
CA LEU A 8 -29.14 -46.82 -2.24
C LEU A 8 -28.60 -45.95 -1.10
N VAL A 9 -27.96 -46.57 -0.12
CA VAL A 9 -27.18 -45.92 0.93
C VAL A 9 -25.78 -46.54 0.89
N GLY A 10 -24.75 -45.73 0.71
CA GLY A 10 -23.37 -46.20 0.82
C GLY A 10 -22.31 -45.23 0.31
N LEU A 11 -21.90 -44.31 1.18
CA LEU A 11 -20.64 -43.55 1.18
C LEU A 11 -20.38 -42.52 0.07
N LEU A 12 -20.66 -41.25 0.38
CA LEU A 12 -19.89 -40.10 -0.11
C LEU A 12 -19.30 -39.39 1.12
N ALA A 13 -18.07 -39.74 1.47
CA ALA A 13 -17.27 -38.95 2.40
C ALA A 13 -16.74 -37.74 1.63
N VAL A 14 -17.26 -36.57 2.00
CA VAL A 14 -16.82 -35.26 1.52
C VAL A 14 -15.37 -35.04 1.95
N ALA A 15 -14.45 -35.04 0.98
CA ALA A 15 -13.10 -34.53 1.17
C ALA A 15 -13.17 -33.00 1.22
N SER A 16 -13.42 -32.47 2.41
CA SER A 16 -13.20 -31.06 2.73
C SER A 16 -11.71 -30.77 2.62
N MET A 17 -11.27 -30.21 1.49
CA MET A 17 -9.95 -29.57 1.42
C MET A 17 -9.98 -28.30 2.27
N VAL A 18 -9.78 -28.47 3.56
CA VAL A 18 -9.27 -27.41 4.41
C VAL A 18 -7.83 -27.20 3.95
N SER A 19 -7.59 -26.10 3.23
CA SER A 19 -6.25 -25.57 3.02
C SER A 19 -5.67 -25.20 4.38
N VAL A 20 -5.03 -26.17 5.03
CA VAL A 20 -4.20 -25.96 6.20
C VAL A 20 -3.08 -25.04 5.74
N GLY A 21 -3.13 -23.78 6.18
CA GLY A 21 -2.14 -22.77 5.85
C GLY A 21 -0.74 -23.30 6.12
N SER A 22 0.11 -23.25 5.10
CA SER A 22 1.50 -23.65 5.15
C SER A 22 2.21 -22.93 6.27
N GLY A 23 2.43 -23.64 7.38
CA GLY A 23 3.37 -23.26 8.42
C GLY A 23 4.79 -23.40 7.89
N ALA A 24 5.23 -22.41 7.08
CA ALA A 24 6.61 -22.20 6.66
C ALA A 24 6.81 -20.74 6.19
N GLY A 25 6.94 -19.80 7.13
CA GLY A 25 7.73 -18.56 7.01
C GLY A 25 7.46 -17.51 5.90
N GLY A 26 6.33 -17.50 5.18
CA GLY A 26 6.05 -16.53 4.11
C GLY A 26 4.64 -15.91 4.13
N HIS A 27 4.47 -14.76 3.48
CA HIS A 27 3.19 -14.06 3.29
C HIS A 27 2.43 -14.60 2.07
N ASP A 28 1.10 -14.68 2.16
CA ASP A 28 0.22 -15.05 1.03
C ASP A 28 -0.14 -13.80 0.21
N TYR A 29 0.70 -13.48 -0.76
CA TYR A 29 0.49 -12.31 -1.63
C TYR A 29 -0.75 -12.44 -2.52
N GLY A 30 -1.20 -13.66 -2.84
CA GLY A 30 -2.42 -13.88 -3.62
C GLY A 30 -3.66 -13.50 -2.82
N MET A 31 -3.71 -13.87 -1.54
CA MET A 31 -4.76 -13.43 -0.61
C MET A 31 -4.73 -11.92 -0.39
N ALA A 32 -3.54 -11.34 -0.21
CA ALA A 32 -3.40 -9.88 -0.08
C ALA A 32 -3.91 -9.15 -1.34
N LEU A 33 -3.59 -9.64 -2.54
CA LEU A 33 -4.07 -9.08 -3.81
C LEU A 33 -5.60 -9.06 -3.88
N LYS A 34 -6.24 -10.20 -3.60
CA LYS A 34 -7.70 -10.32 -3.57
C LYS A 34 -8.32 -9.31 -2.62
N LYS A 35 -7.76 -9.17 -1.41
CA LYS A 35 -8.23 -8.22 -0.40
C LYS A 35 -8.07 -6.77 -0.87
N SER A 36 -6.94 -6.38 -1.46
CA SER A 36 -6.76 -5.02 -2.00
C SER A 36 -7.83 -4.64 -3.03
N ILE A 37 -8.30 -5.59 -3.84
CA ILE A 37 -9.41 -5.35 -4.78
C ILE A 37 -10.75 -5.22 -4.04
N LEU A 38 -10.99 -6.00 -2.98
CA LEU A 38 -12.17 -5.83 -2.12
C LEU A 38 -12.23 -4.44 -1.48
N TYR A 39 -11.09 -3.86 -1.09
CA TYR A 39 -11.08 -2.49 -0.59
C TYR A 39 -11.57 -1.50 -1.65
N LEU A 40 -11.11 -1.61 -2.90
CA LEU A 40 -11.59 -0.76 -3.99
C LEU A 40 -13.11 -0.94 -4.20
N GLU A 41 -13.62 -2.17 -4.14
CA GLU A 41 -15.08 -2.39 -4.17
C GLU A 41 -15.82 -1.74 -3.00
N ALA A 42 -15.19 -1.68 -1.83
CA ALA A 42 -15.71 -1.01 -0.64
C ALA A 42 -15.72 0.52 -0.75
N GLN A 43 -14.97 1.10 -1.69
CA GLN A 43 -14.93 2.53 -1.97
C GLN A 43 -15.91 2.98 -3.06
N ARG A 44 -16.60 2.05 -3.74
CA ARG A 44 -17.51 2.40 -4.86
C ARG A 44 -18.62 3.35 -4.42
N SER A 45 -18.76 4.49 -5.07
CA SER A 45 -19.95 5.36 -5.01
C SER A 45 -20.91 5.02 -6.16
N GLY A 46 -22.18 5.41 -6.05
CA GLY A 46 -23.20 5.17 -7.06
C GLY A 46 -23.97 3.86 -6.87
N ARG A 47 -24.55 3.38 -7.97
CA ARG A 47 -25.37 2.16 -7.99
C ARG A 47 -24.49 0.92 -8.06
N LEU A 48 -24.40 0.18 -6.95
CA LEU A 48 -23.56 -1.01 -6.87
C LEU A 48 -24.05 -2.14 -7.81
N PRO A 49 -23.14 -2.94 -8.38
CA PRO A 49 -23.51 -3.99 -9.30
C PRO A 49 -24.08 -5.21 -8.54
N PRO A 50 -24.92 -6.05 -9.17
CA PRO A 50 -25.51 -7.23 -8.51
C PRO A 50 -24.49 -8.24 -7.97
N ASN A 51 -23.28 -8.27 -8.54
CA ASN A 51 -22.17 -9.15 -8.14
C ASN A 51 -21.19 -8.48 -7.16
N GLN A 52 -21.56 -7.37 -6.50
CA GLN A 52 -20.75 -6.70 -5.48
C GLN A 52 -20.36 -7.70 -4.37
N ARG A 53 -19.05 -7.85 -4.10
CA ARG A 53 -18.55 -8.82 -3.10
C ARG A 53 -18.54 -8.26 -1.68
N VAL A 54 -18.39 -6.94 -1.55
CA VAL A 54 -18.45 -6.23 -0.27
C VAL A 54 -19.91 -6.00 0.12
N THR A 55 -20.51 -6.99 0.78
CA THR A 55 -21.97 -7.04 1.01
C THR A 55 -22.48 -6.12 2.10
N TRP A 56 -21.61 -5.48 2.89
CA TRP A 56 -22.03 -4.50 3.89
C TRP A 56 -22.24 -3.09 3.31
N ARG A 57 -21.80 -2.85 2.07
CA ARG A 57 -22.04 -1.63 1.29
C ARG A 57 -23.36 -1.69 0.53
N GLU A 58 -23.95 -0.53 0.31
CA GLU A 58 -25.16 -0.34 -0.50
C GLU A 58 -24.99 0.82 -1.48
N SER A 59 -25.98 0.99 -2.38
CA SER A 59 -25.99 2.07 -3.37
C SER A 59 -26.12 3.44 -2.68
N SER A 60 -25.27 4.39 -3.08
CA SER A 60 -25.18 5.73 -2.47
C SER A 60 -24.81 6.79 -3.50
N GLY A 61 -24.88 8.08 -3.18
CA GLY A 61 -24.50 9.16 -4.12
C GLY A 61 -25.34 9.15 -5.40
N LEU A 62 -26.62 8.75 -5.32
CA LEU A 62 -27.48 8.51 -6.48
C LEU A 62 -28.00 9.77 -7.16
N PHE A 63 -27.67 10.94 -6.60
CA PHE A 63 -28.06 12.25 -7.12
C PHE A 63 -26.86 13.12 -7.51
N ASP A 64 -25.66 12.56 -7.53
CA ASP A 64 -24.43 13.24 -7.89
C ASP A 64 -24.54 13.91 -9.26
N GLY A 65 -24.23 15.20 -9.32
CA GLY A 65 -24.28 15.99 -10.55
C GLY A 65 -25.68 16.51 -10.94
N LYS A 66 -26.76 15.99 -10.34
CA LYS A 66 -28.14 16.37 -10.71
C LYS A 66 -28.39 17.88 -10.58
N ALA A 67 -27.85 18.51 -9.53
CA ALA A 67 -27.95 19.96 -9.32
C ALA A 67 -27.20 20.78 -10.38
N ASN A 68 -26.20 20.17 -11.04
CA ASN A 68 -25.40 20.76 -12.10
C ASN A 68 -25.91 20.39 -13.51
N GLY A 69 -27.02 19.64 -13.62
CA GLY A 69 -27.58 19.21 -14.90
C GLY A 69 -26.81 18.06 -15.58
N VAL A 70 -25.96 17.34 -14.85
CA VAL A 70 -25.14 16.22 -15.36
C VAL A 70 -25.37 14.95 -14.53
N ASP A 71 -25.04 13.78 -15.09
CA ASP A 71 -24.99 12.53 -14.32
C ASP A 71 -23.55 12.29 -13.86
N LEU A 72 -23.29 12.42 -12.56
CA LEU A 72 -21.99 12.09 -11.97
C LEU A 72 -22.08 10.89 -11.02
N VAL A 73 -23.13 10.07 -11.10
CA VAL A 73 -23.27 8.86 -10.27
C VAL A 73 -22.21 7.84 -10.65
N GLY A 74 -21.48 7.32 -9.65
CA GLY A 74 -20.38 6.37 -9.84
C GLY A 74 -19.07 6.86 -9.23
N GLY A 75 -17.96 6.26 -9.64
CA GLY A 75 -16.62 6.63 -9.15
C GLY A 75 -16.34 6.09 -7.76
N TYR A 76 -15.27 6.58 -7.13
CA TYR A 76 -14.82 6.13 -5.82
C TYR A 76 -14.92 7.24 -4.79
N TYR A 77 -15.38 6.92 -3.58
CA TYR A 77 -15.07 7.74 -2.42
C TYR A 77 -13.57 7.65 -2.14
N ASP A 78 -12.97 8.78 -1.79
CA ASP A 78 -11.52 8.93 -1.78
C ASP A 78 -10.85 8.12 -0.65
N ALA A 79 -11.32 8.30 0.58
CA ALA A 79 -10.72 7.72 1.77
C ALA A 79 -11.77 7.24 2.80
N GLY A 80 -11.75 7.77 4.03
CA GLY A 80 -12.74 7.50 5.07
C GLY A 80 -14.04 8.29 4.93
N ASP A 81 -14.08 9.17 3.94
CA ASP A 81 -15.12 10.16 3.65
C ASP A 81 -16.01 9.78 2.48
N ASN A 82 -16.92 10.68 2.10
CA ASN A 82 -17.79 10.46 0.97
C ASN A 82 -17.61 11.50 -0.15
N VAL A 83 -16.51 12.24 -0.14
CA VAL A 83 -16.14 13.13 -1.24
C VAL A 83 -15.50 12.33 -2.35
N LYS A 84 -15.74 12.74 -3.60
CA LYS A 84 -15.09 12.19 -4.79
C LYS A 84 -14.04 13.18 -5.29
N PHE A 85 -12.84 13.13 -4.73
CA PHE A 85 -11.72 13.95 -5.18
C PHE A 85 -11.11 13.38 -6.47
N GLY A 86 -11.14 14.15 -7.54
CA GLY A 86 -10.81 13.70 -8.90
C GLY A 86 -9.33 13.43 -9.09
N LEU A 87 -8.44 14.27 -8.56
CA LEU A 87 -6.99 14.12 -8.74
C LEU A 87 -6.45 12.81 -8.15
N PRO A 88 -6.66 12.49 -6.86
CA PRO A 88 -6.23 11.21 -6.30
C PRO A 88 -6.98 10.00 -6.89
N MET A 89 -8.24 10.17 -7.31
CA MET A 89 -8.99 9.11 -8.02
C MET A 89 -8.38 8.80 -9.38
N ALA A 90 -8.00 9.81 -10.16
CA ALA A 90 -7.35 9.64 -11.44
C ALA A 90 -6.02 8.90 -11.28
N PHE A 91 -5.19 9.31 -10.31
CA PHE A 91 -3.95 8.62 -9.98
C PHE A 91 -4.19 7.15 -9.59
N THR A 92 -5.22 6.87 -8.77
CA THR A 92 -5.62 5.51 -8.40
C THR A 92 -5.91 4.67 -9.65
N VAL A 93 -6.70 5.19 -10.59
CA VAL A 93 -7.05 4.49 -11.83
C VAL A 93 -5.83 4.27 -12.74
N THR A 94 -4.94 5.26 -12.84
CA THR A 94 -3.67 5.11 -13.57
C THR A 94 -2.83 3.97 -12.98
N MET A 95 -2.67 3.93 -11.65
CA MET A 95 -1.86 2.92 -10.98
C MET A 95 -2.46 1.52 -11.05
N MET A 96 -3.79 1.37 -10.92
CA MET A 96 -4.46 0.08 -11.16
C MET A 96 -4.24 -0.39 -12.60
N SER A 97 -4.39 0.51 -13.57
CA SER A 97 -4.20 0.20 -14.99
C SER A 97 -2.76 -0.22 -15.27
N TRP A 98 -1.78 0.51 -14.76
CA TRP A 98 -0.36 0.16 -14.91
C TRP A 98 -0.05 -1.20 -14.28
N GLY A 99 -0.59 -1.49 -13.10
CA GLY A 99 -0.46 -2.81 -12.46
C GLY A 99 -1.00 -3.95 -13.30
N ILE A 100 -2.13 -3.76 -13.98
CA ILE A 100 -2.70 -4.77 -14.90
C ILE A 100 -1.84 -4.91 -16.16
N LEU A 101 -1.31 -3.82 -16.72
CA LEU A 101 -0.46 -3.87 -17.91
C LEU A 101 0.81 -4.67 -17.67
N GLU A 102 1.47 -4.46 -16.53
CA GLU A 102 2.72 -5.17 -16.22
C GLU A 102 2.47 -6.60 -15.70
N TYR A 103 1.40 -6.81 -14.92
CA TYR A 103 1.22 -8.04 -14.13
C TYR A 103 -0.14 -8.74 -14.29
N GLY A 104 -0.89 -8.41 -15.35
CA GLY A 104 -2.21 -8.98 -15.62
C GLY A 104 -2.19 -10.50 -15.80
N LYS A 105 -1.09 -11.09 -16.27
CA LYS A 105 -0.93 -12.55 -16.36
C LYS A 105 -0.91 -13.20 -14.99
N GLN A 106 -0.19 -12.62 -14.03
CA GLN A 106 -0.12 -13.09 -12.66
C GLN A 106 -1.46 -12.88 -11.93
N MET A 107 -2.14 -11.75 -12.18
CA MET A 107 -3.50 -11.54 -11.69
C MET A 107 -4.48 -12.57 -12.27
N SER A 108 -4.30 -12.96 -13.54
CA SER A 108 -5.12 -14.01 -14.17
C SER A 108 -4.87 -15.37 -13.54
N ALA A 109 -3.60 -15.72 -13.27
CA ALA A 109 -3.24 -16.95 -12.58
C ALA A 109 -3.81 -17.00 -11.15
N ALA A 110 -3.93 -15.85 -10.48
CA ALA A 110 -4.58 -15.70 -9.19
C ALA A 110 -6.12 -15.63 -9.26
N GLY A 111 -6.72 -15.63 -10.45
CA GLY A 111 -8.17 -15.51 -10.64
C GLY A 111 -8.76 -14.12 -10.39
N GLU A 112 -7.92 -13.08 -10.29
CA GLU A 112 -8.33 -11.72 -9.89
C GLU A 112 -8.25 -10.69 -11.04
N LEU A 113 -7.77 -11.07 -12.24
CA LEU A 113 -7.64 -10.14 -13.37
C LEU A 113 -8.98 -9.45 -13.72
N GLN A 114 -10.09 -10.19 -13.79
CA GLN A 114 -11.37 -9.58 -14.12
C GLN A 114 -11.82 -8.58 -13.04
N ASN A 115 -11.64 -8.89 -11.77
CA ASN A 115 -12.00 -7.98 -10.68
C ASN A 115 -11.13 -6.71 -10.70
N ALA A 116 -9.84 -6.83 -11.03
CA ALA A 116 -8.95 -5.69 -11.21
C ALA A 116 -9.38 -4.83 -12.41
N MET A 117 -9.73 -5.45 -13.54
CA MET A 117 -10.27 -4.75 -14.71
C MET A 117 -11.60 -4.05 -14.39
N ASP A 118 -12.49 -4.68 -13.62
CA ASP A 118 -13.75 -4.08 -13.18
C ASP A 118 -13.51 -2.89 -12.25
N ALA A 119 -12.45 -2.92 -11.43
CA ALA A 119 -12.05 -1.79 -10.60
C ALA A 119 -11.56 -0.60 -11.45
N VAL A 120 -10.76 -0.84 -12.50
CA VAL A 120 -10.38 0.22 -13.47
C VAL A 120 -11.60 0.75 -14.21
N LYS A 121 -12.50 -0.15 -14.65
CA LYS A 121 -13.71 0.24 -15.38
C LYS A 121 -14.60 1.15 -14.55
N TRP A 122 -14.76 0.87 -13.25
CA TRP A 122 -15.58 1.68 -12.35
C TRP A 122 -15.14 3.16 -12.28
N GLY A 123 -13.82 3.40 -12.24
CA GLY A 123 -13.27 4.75 -12.25
C GLY A 123 -13.36 5.41 -13.63
N THR A 124 -13.06 4.66 -14.70
CA THR A 124 -13.10 5.21 -16.06
C THR A 124 -14.52 5.50 -16.57
N ASP A 125 -15.53 4.70 -16.18
CA ASP A 125 -16.94 5.00 -16.46
C ASP A 125 -17.34 6.33 -15.82
N TYR A 126 -16.82 6.63 -14.63
CA TYR A 126 -17.02 7.92 -13.97
C TYR A 126 -16.29 9.06 -14.70
N PHE A 127 -15.05 8.86 -15.15
CA PHE A 127 -14.33 9.90 -15.91
C PHE A 127 -15.00 10.25 -17.23
N ILE A 128 -15.58 9.28 -17.94
CA ILE A 128 -16.39 9.54 -19.15
C ILE A 128 -17.55 10.48 -18.83
N LYS A 129 -18.26 10.23 -17.71
CA LYS A 129 -19.36 11.09 -17.24
C LYS A 129 -18.88 12.47 -16.81
N ALA A 130 -17.75 12.53 -16.12
CA ALA A 130 -17.15 13.75 -15.61
C ALA A 130 -16.54 14.64 -16.71
N HIS A 131 -16.34 14.12 -17.91
CA HIS A 131 -15.80 14.83 -19.07
C HIS A 131 -16.86 14.96 -20.19
N PRO A 132 -17.90 15.80 -20.01
CA PRO A 132 -19.02 15.91 -20.94
C PRO A 132 -18.68 16.68 -22.23
N GLU A 133 -17.68 17.55 -22.18
CA GLU A 133 -17.23 18.40 -23.31
C GLU A 133 -15.70 18.44 -23.34
N PRO A 134 -15.05 18.61 -24.52
CA PRO A 134 -13.60 18.47 -24.67
C PRO A 134 -12.73 19.28 -23.70
N ASP A 135 -13.20 20.47 -23.30
CA ASP A 135 -12.48 21.40 -22.42
C ASP A 135 -13.18 21.56 -21.05
N VAL A 136 -14.01 20.60 -20.61
CA VAL A 136 -14.73 20.65 -19.32
C VAL A 136 -14.56 19.35 -18.55
N LEU A 137 -13.99 19.40 -17.34
CA LEU A 137 -13.84 18.23 -16.48
C LEU A 137 -14.37 18.51 -15.07
N TYR A 138 -15.32 17.71 -14.62
CA TYR A 138 -15.76 17.70 -13.21
C TYR A 138 -14.72 16.99 -12.35
N GLY A 139 -14.12 17.75 -11.43
CA GLY A 139 -13.00 17.30 -10.61
C GLY A 139 -13.38 16.92 -9.19
N GLU A 140 -14.57 17.30 -8.71
CA GLU A 140 -14.98 17.04 -7.34
C GLU A 140 -16.50 16.93 -7.24
N VAL A 141 -16.98 16.01 -6.40
CA VAL A 141 -18.39 15.92 -6.00
C VAL A 141 -18.48 15.72 -4.50
N GLY A 142 -19.17 16.65 -3.84
CA GLY A 142 -19.10 16.82 -2.40
C GLY A 142 -18.22 18.01 -2.05
N ASP A 143 -18.53 18.68 -0.94
CA ASP A 143 -17.67 19.71 -0.36
C ASP A 143 -17.02 19.12 0.90
N GLY A 144 -15.69 19.21 0.99
CA GLY A 144 -14.93 18.58 2.06
C GLY A 144 -15.35 19.04 3.45
N ASP A 145 -15.56 20.35 3.65
CA ASP A 145 -15.90 20.89 4.98
C ASP A 145 -17.25 20.35 5.45
N THR A 146 -18.27 20.38 4.59
CA THR A 146 -19.60 19.87 4.93
C THR A 146 -19.62 18.35 5.07
N ASP A 147 -18.93 17.59 4.21
CA ASP A 147 -18.84 16.13 4.35
C ASP A 147 -18.08 15.71 5.62
N HIS A 148 -17.03 16.45 5.98
CA HIS A 148 -16.19 16.19 7.15
C HIS A 148 -16.78 16.72 8.44
N SER A 149 -17.79 17.60 8.37
CA SER A 149 -18.62 17.96 9.52
C SER A 149 -19.62 16.87 9.93
N CYS A 150 -19.73 15.78 9.15
CA CYS A 150 -20.66 14.68 9.36
C CYS A 150 -20.01 13.29 9.37
N TRP A 151 -20.48 12.42 10.27
CA TRP A 151 -20.05 11.03 10.34
C TRP A 151 -21.19 10.06 9.94
N GLN A 152 -21.55 10.03 8.67
CA GLN A 152 -22.69 9.24 8.18
C GLN A 152 -22.25 8.10 7.27
N ARG A 153 -23.08 7.05 7.19
CA ARG A 153 -22.95 6.06 6.14
C ARG A 153 -23.06 6.74 4.78
N PRO A 154 -22.34 6.28 3.74
CA PRO A 154 -22.52 6.79 2.39
C PRO A 154 -24.00 6.79 1.94
N GLU A 155 -24.77 5.80 2.39
CA GLU A 155 -26.18 5.64 2.04
C GLU A 155 -27.12 6.62 2.75
N ASP A 156 -26.70 7.18 3.89
CA ASP A 156 -27.45 8.14 4.70
C ASP A 156 -27.00 9.59 4.49
N MET A 157 -26.14 9.86 3.52
CA MET A 157 -25.58 11.20 3.31
C MET A 157 -26.67 12.25 3.12
N THR A 158 -26.59 13.29 3.95
CA THR A 158 -27.42 14.51 3.84
C THR A 158 -26.58 15.76 3.56
N THR A 159 -25.27 15.60 3.38
CA THR A 159 -24.30 16.68 3.14
C THR A 159 -24.39 17.21 1.71
N SER A 160 -23.82 18.40 1.47
CA SER A 160 -23.77 18.97 0.13
C SER A 160 -23.02 18.02 -0.82
N ARG A 161 -23.62 17.74 -1.97
CA ARG A 161 -23.00 17.00 -3.07
C ARG A 161 -22.84 17.87 -4.31
N GLN A 162 -22.57 19.15 -4.10
CA GLN A 162 -22.23 20.08 -5.18
C GLN A 162 -21.06 19.52 -5.99
N ALA A 163 -21.16 19.61 -7.32
CA ALA A 163 -20.08 19.24 -8.21
C ALA A 163 -19.30 20.48 -8.64
N PHE A 164 -17.98 20.34 -8.65
CA PHE A 164 -17.02 21.37 -9.06
C PHE A 164 -16.25 20.90 -10.29
N ARG A 165 -15.86 21.84 -11.14
CA ARG A 165 -15.26 21.55 -12.44
C ARG A 165 -14.13 22.53 -12.76
N ILE A 166 -13.29 22.12 -13.70
CA ILE A 166 -12.34 22.96 -14.40
C ILE A 166 -12.81 23.16 -15.84
N ASP A 167 -12.51 24.34 -16.38
CA ASP A 167 -12.87 24.78 -17.74
C ASP A 167 -11.83 25.81 -18.26
N PRO A 168 -11.94 26.35 -19.48
CA PRO A 168 -10.94 27.28 -20.00
C PRO A 168 -10.77 28.57 -19.18
N GLN A 169 -11.80 28.97 -18.42
CA GLN A 169 -11.74 30.14 -17.55
C GLN A 169 -11.13 29.81 -16.17
N ASN A 170 -11.31 28.56 -15.73
CA ASN A 170 -10.82 28.04 -14.46
C ASN A 170 -10.05 26.73 -14.72
N PRO A 171 -8.81 26.79 -15.23
CA PRO A 171 -8.06 25.62 -15.69
C PRO A 171 -7.56 24.72 -14.56
N GLY A 172 -7.15 23.50 -14.90
CA GLY A 172 -6.54 22.54 -13.99
C GLY A 172 -5.76 21.46 -14.74
N SER A 173 -4.56 21.79 -15.18
CA SER A 173 -3.69 20.95 -16.00
C SER A 173 -3.23 19.67 -15.31
N ASP A 174 -3.03 19.74 -14.00
CA ASP A 174 -2.74 18.60 -13.13
C ASP A 174 -3.91 17.59 -13.15
N LEU A 175 -5.10 18.03 -12.76
CA LEU A 175 -6.29 17.18 -12.75
C LEU A 175 -6.64 16.62 -14.15
N ALA A 176 -6.65 17.48 -15.17
CA ALA A 176 -6.93 17.04 -16.54
C ALA A 176 -5.82 16.13 -17.09
N GLY A 177 -4.56 16.41 -16.78
CA GLY A 177 -3.41 15.60 -17.16
C GLY A 177 -3.43 14.21 -16.52
N GLU A 178 -3.65 14.11 -15.21
CA GLU A 178 -3.75 12.81 -14.54
C GLU A 178 -4.97 12.01 -15.03
N THR A 179 -6.10 12.67 -15.30
CA THR A 179 -7.27 11.99 -15.88
C THR A 179 -7.00 11.51 -17.31
N ALA A 180 -6.28 12.30 -18.11
CA ALA A 180 -5.81 11.88 -19.43
C ALA A 180 -4.89 10.64 -19.34
N ALA A 181 -3.94 10.64 -18.41
CA ALA A 181 -3.06 9.51 -18.14
C ALA A 181 -3.84 8.25 -17.75
N ALA A 182 -4.80 8.38 -16.83
CA ALA A 182 -5.67 7.29 -16.38
C ALA A 182 -6.43 6.65 -17.54
N MET A 183 -7.04 7.48 -18.41
CA MET A 183 -7.80 7.00 -19.55
C MET A 183 -6.91 6.40 -20.65
N ALA A 184 -5.71 6.94 -20.88
CA ALA A 184 -4.73 6.36 -21.80
C ALA A 184 -4.26 4.98 -21.32
N ALA A 185 -3.83 4.86 -20.05
CA ALA A 185 -3.40 3.60 -19.45
C ALA A 185 -4.52 2.55 -19.46
N ALA A 186 -5.74 2.94 -19.08
CA ALA A 186 -6.90 2.05 -19.11
C ALA A 186 -7.28 1.61 -20.54
N SER A 187 -7.08 2.46 -21.55
CA SER A 187 -7.34 2.08 -22.95
C SER A 187 -6.49 0.89 -23.39
N LEU A 188 -5.24 0.79 -22.91
CA LEU A 188 -4.36 -0.35 -23.17
C LEU A 188 -4.89 -1.61 -22.48
N VAL A 189 -5.33 -1.50 -21.23
CA VAL A 189 -5.91 -2.62 -20.45
C VAL A 189 -7.09 -3.24 -21.19
N PHE A 190 -7.98 -2.41 -21.74
CA PHE A 190 -9.20 -2.88 -22.40
C PHE A 190 -9.03 -3.16 -23.91
N ARG A 191 -7.90 -2.80 -24.52
CA ARG A 191 -7.68 -2.89 -25.97
C ARG A 191 -8.03 -4.26 -26.55
N GLY A 192 -7.58 -5.34 -25.89
CA GLY A 192 -7.76 -6.71 -26.38
C GLY A 192 -9.17 -7.27 -26.17
N LYS A 193 -9.87 -6.86 -25.11
CA LYS A 193 -11.18 -7.44 -24.73
C LYS A 193 -12.37 -6.57 -25.13
N TYR A 194 -12.22 -5.25 -25.05
CA TYR A 194 -13.27 -4.26 -25.33
C TYR A 194 -12.73 -3.11 -26.18
N PRO A 195 -12.40 -3.34 -27.47
CA PRO A 195 -11.74 -2.35 -28.32
C PRO A 195 -12.56 -1.06 -28.52
N GLY A 196 -13.89 -1.15 -28.58
CA GLY A 196 -14.76 0.03 -28.67
C GLY A 196 -14.66 0.92 -27.43
N TYR A 197 -14.65 0.33 -26.23
CA TYR A 197 -14.45 1.06 -24.98
C TYR A 197 -13.04 1.65 -24.89
N ALA A 198 -12.01 0.90 -25.29
CA ALA A 198 -10.64 1.40 -25.36
C ALA A 198 -10.49 2.62 -26.30
N ASN A 199 -11.18 2.61 -27.45
CA ASN A 199 -11.20 3.76 -28.36
C ASN A 199 -11.88 4.98 -27.73
N LEU A 200 -13.01 4.79 -27.05
CA LEU A 200 -13.69 5.86 -26.33
C LEU A 200 -12.78 6.48 -25.27
N LEU A 201 -12.08 5.66 -24.47
CA LEU A 201 -11.13 6.15 -23.48
C LEU A 201 -10.00 6.97 -24.10
N LEU A 202 -9.46 6.55 -25.25
CA LEU A 202 -8.45 7.33 -25.97
C LEU A 202 -8.98 8.66 -26.48
N VAL A 203 -10.23 8.75 -26.93
CA VAL A 203 -10.82 10.02 -27.37
C VAL A 203 -10.83 11.03 -26.21
N HIS A 204 -11.37 10.63 -25.06
CA HIS A 204 -11.38 11.49 -23.88
C HIS A 204 -9.96 11.83 -23.40
N SER A 205 -9.04 10.86 -23.40
CA SER A 205 -7.64 11.08 -22.99
C SER A 205 -6.95 12.15 -23.85
N LYS A 206 -7.09 12.07 -25.18
CA LYS A 206 -6.49 13.04 -26.11
C LYS A 206 -7.08 14.45 -25.93
N GLN A 207 -8.39 14.54 -25.74
CA GLN A 207 -9.09 15.81 -25.48
C GLN A 207 -8.64 16.43 -24.15
N LEU A 208 -8.62 15.66 -23.06
CA LEU A 208 -8.18 16.14 -21.75
C LEU A 208 -6.71 16.57 -21.74
N PHE A 209 -5.84 15.85 -22.44
CA PHE A 209 -4.44 16.27 -22.60
C PHE A 209 -4.33 17.60 -23.35
N ALA A 210 -5.07 17.75 -24.46
CA ALA A 210 -5.10 19.01 -25.21
C ALA A 210 -5.64 20.16 -24.38
N PHE A 211 -6.71 19.94 -23.61
CA PHE A 211 -7.27 20.89 -22.66
C PHE A 211 -6.24 21.30 -21.60
N ALA A 212 -5.61 20.31 -20.96
CA ALA A 212 -4.61 20.51 -19.90
C ALA A 212 -3.40 21.34 -20.36
N ASP A 213 -2.88 21.06 -21.57
CA ASP A 213 -1.71 21.75 -22.10
C ASP A 213 -2.04 23.16 -22.61
N LYS A 214 -3.21 23.32 -23.25
CA LYS A 214 -3.65 24.60 -23.83
C LYS A 214 -4.01 25.64 -22.78
N TYR A 215 -4.71 25.23 -21.71
CA TYR A 215 -5.14 26.11 -20.63
C TYR A 215 -4.43 25.75 -19.34
N ARG A 216 -3.24 26.34 -19.15
CA ARG A 216 -2.35 25.95 -18.05
C ARG A 216 -2.76 26.56 -16.71
N GLY A 217 -2.91 25.72 -15.69
CA GLY A 217 -3.20 26.15 -14.32
C GLY A 217 -3.24 24.99 -13.34
N LYS A 218 -3.12 25.28 -12.04
CA LYS A 218 -3.32 24.29 -10.99
C LYS A 218 -4.82 24.14 -10.71
N TYR A 219 -5.33 22.92 -10.61
CA TYR A 219 -6.78 22.74 -10.43
C TYR A 219 -7.29 23.29 -9.10
N ASP A 220 -6.47 23.31 -8.05
CA ASP A 220 -6.82 23.83 -6.72
C ASP A 220 -6.85 25.36 -6.64
N ALA A 221 -6.50 26.05 -7.73
CA ALA A 221 -6.81 27.46 -7.96
C ALA A 221 -8.23 27.67 -8.49
N SER A 222 -8.80 26.65 -9.13
CA SER A 222 -10.10 26.67 -9.80
C SER A 222 -11.18 26.00 -8.94
N ILE A 223 -10.90 24.79 -8.44
CA ILE A 223 -11.69 24.06 -7.45
C ILE A 223 -11.06 24.35 -6.08
N THR A 224 -11.30 25.54 -5.55
CA THR A 224 -10.61 26.02 -4.33
C THR A 224 -10.95 25.22 -3.08
N VAL A 225 -12.11 24.54 -3.07
CA VAL A 225 -12.53 23.65 -1.98
C VAL A 225 -11.59 22.44 -1.81
N ALA A 226 -10.90 22.03 -2.87
CA ALA A 226 -9.94 20.92 -2.83
C ALA A 226 -8.62 21.27 -2.13
N ARG A 227 -8.27 22.57 -2.03
CA ARG A 227 -6.92 23.04 -1.65
C ARG A 227 -6.46 22.55 -0.28
N ASN A 228 -7.40 22.43 0.67
CA ASN A 228 -7.09 22.01 2.04
C ASN A 228 -6.98 20.48 2.19
N TYR A 229 -7.31 19.72 1.15
CA TYR A 229 -7.31 18.26 1.13
C TYR A 229 -6.24 17.73 0.16
N TYR A 230 -6.37 18.08 -1.11
CA TYR A 230 -5.53 17.64 -2.21
C TYR A 230 -4.95 18.83 -2.98
N GLY A 231 -4.29 19.75 -2.28
CA GLY A 231 -3.59 20.87 -2.91
C GLY A 231 -2.55 20.40 -3.95
N SER A 232 -2.39 21.18 -5.01
CA SER A 232 -1.43 20.91 -6.10
C SER A 232 -0.06 21.48 -5.71
N PHE A 233 0.71 20.70 -4.95
CA PHE A 233 1.97 21.17 -4.37
C PHE A 233 3.12 21.09 -5.39
N SER A 234 3.23 19.97 -6.11
CA SER A 234 4.17 19.78 -7.22
C SER A 234 3.93 20.74 -8.39
N GLY A 235 2.68 21.15 -8.59
CA GLY A 235 2.22 21.89 -9.76
C GLY A 235 1.55 20.96 -10.76
N TYR A 236 1.76 21.21 -12.06
CA TYR A 236 1.13 20.44 -13.14
C TYR A 236 2.13 19.94 -14.20
N GLY A 237 3.41 20.27 -14.03
CA GLY A 237 4.43 20.01 -15.05
C GLY A 237 4.68 18.52 -15.22
N ASP A 238 4.69 17.79 -14.10
CA ASP A 238 4.77 16.35 -14.07
C ASP A 238 3.55 15.65 -14.66
N GLU A 239 2.32 16.13 -14.42
CA GLU A 239 1.10 15.55 -15.00
C GLU A 239 1.04 15.72 -16.51
N LEU A 240 1.49 16.86 -17.05
CA LEU A 240 1.57 17.05 -18.50
C LEU A 240 2.56 16.06 -19.13
N LEU A 241 3.73 15.86 -18.51
CA LEU A 241 4.70 14.87 -18.99
C LEU A 241 4.18 13.44 -18.80
N TRP A 242 3.48 13.17 -17.70
CA TRP A 242 2.88 11.88 -17.37
C TRP A 242 1.79 11.48 -18.35
N ALA A 243 0.87 12.38 -18.66
CA ALA A 243 -0.15 12.19 -19.66
C ALA A 243 0.46 11.94 -21.05
N ALA A 244 1.48 12.72 -21.43
CA ALA A 244 2.20 12.51 -22.69
C ALA A 244 2.89 11.13 -22.74
N ALA A 245 3.52 10.68 -21.65
CA ALA A 245 4.13 9.35 -21.60
C ALA A 245 3.10 8.23 -21.79
N TRP A 246 1.95 8.31 -21.11
CA TRP A 246 0.88 7.32 -21.27
C TRP A 246 0.22 7.36 -22.65
N LEU A 247 0.01 8.55 -23.21
CA LEU A 247 -0.52 8.71 -24.56
C LEU A 247 0.46 8.16 -25.61
N TYR A 248 1.76 8.36 -25.44
CA TYR A 248 2.76 7.72 -26.30
C TYR A 248 2.71 6.19 -26.17
N GLU A 249 2.65 5.65 -24.95
CA GLU A 249 2.52 4.20 -24.75
C GLU A 249 1.24 3.65 -25.38
N ALA A 250 0.13 4.39 -25.32
CA ALA A 250 -1.17 3.95 -25.79
C ALA A 250 -1.40 4.10 -27.30
N THR A 251 -0.64 4.97 -27.97
CA THR A 251 -0.90 5.35 -29.37
C THR A 251 0.29 5.19 -30.30
N GLU A 252 1.51 5.13 -29.76
CA GLU A 252 2.78 5.20 -30.50
C GLU A 252 2.94 6.47 -31.38
N ASP A 253 2.09 7.47 -31.16
CA ASP A 253 2.13 8.73 -31.89
C ASP A 253 3.37 9.54 -31.48
N GLY A 254 4.25 9.79 -32.45
CA GLY A 254 5.51 10.50 -32.25
C GLY A 254 5.36 11.92 -31.68
N TYR A 255 4.17 12.53 -31.81
CA TYR A 255 3.84 13.81 -31.17
C TYR A 255 4.08 13.77 -29.66
N TYR A 256 3.62 12.73 -28.96
CA TYR A 256 3.71 12.65 -27.50
C TYR A 256 5.14 12.37 -27.01
N LEU A 257 5.91 11.56 -27.76
CA LEU A 257 7.33 11.37 -27.48
C LEU A 257 8.12 12.66 -27.69
N GLU A 258 7.80 13.40 -28.76
CA GLU A 258 8.41 14.70 -29.01
C GLU A 258 8.03 15.73 -27.94
N TYR A 259 6.77 15.70 -27.44
CA TYR A 259 6.32 16.52 -26.32
C TYR A 259 7.15 16.26 -25.06
N LEU A 260 7.32 14.99 -24.68
CA LEU A 260 8.20 14.59 -23.57
C LEU A 260 9.63 15.14 -23.75
N ALA A 261 10.18 14.95 -24.95
CA ALA A 261 11.57 15.31 -25.21
C ALA A 261 11.81 16.83 -25.24
N ARG A 262 10.86 17.61 -25.79
CA ARG A 262 10.96 19.07 -25.89
C ARG A 262 10.66 19.77 -24.56
N ASN A 263 9.69 19.26 -23.80
CA ASN A 263 9.25 19.91 -22.57
C ASN A 263 9.93 19.38 -21.31
N GLY A 264 10.72 18.31 -21.40
CA GLY A 264 11.31 17.65 -20.24
C GLY A 264 12.13 18.56 -19.33
N ASP A 265 12.91 19.49 -19.88
CA ASP A 265 13.68 20.43 -19.06
C ASP A 265 12.77 21.52 -18.45
N ALA A 266 11.92 22.15 -19.27
CA ALA A 266 11.06 23.25 -18.87
C ALA A 266 9.99 22.85 -17.85
N LEU A 267 9.51 21.61 -17.91
CA LEU A 267 8.52 21.04 -16.99
C LEU A 267 9.17 20.20 -15.88
N GLY A 268 10.50 20.18 -15.75
CA GLY A 268 11.21 19.51 -14.63
C GLY A 268 11.46 18.01 -14.79
N GLY A 269 10.93 17.35 -15.83
CA GLY A 269 11.08 15.92 -16.09
C GLY A 269 12.51 15.40 -16.15
N THR A 270 13.42 16.14 -16.80
CA THR A 270 14.84 15.79 -16.93
C THR A 270 15.74 16.53 -15.94
N GLY A 271 15.26 17.63 -15.34
CA GLY A 271 16.03 18.44 -14.40
C GLY A 271 15.89 18.03 -12.93
N TRP A 272 14.71 17.58 -12.51
CA TRP A 272 14.44 17.27 -11.11
C TRP A 272 14.60 15.78 -10.80
N SER A 273 15.55 15.48 -9.92
CA SER A 273 15.72 14.14 -9.34
C SER A 273 14.95 14.07 -8.02
N ILE A 274 13.77 13.45 -8.05
CA ILE A 274 12.85 13.34 -6.90
C ILE A 274 12.82 11.90 -6.40
N ASN A 275 12.74 11.69 -5.09
CA ASN A 275 12.71 10.37 -4.46
C ASN A 275 11.33 10.02 -3.87
N GLN A 276 10.29 10.75 -4.26
CA GLN A 276 8.89 10.63 -3.84
C GLN A 276 7.98 10.52 -5.07
N PHE A 277 7.01 9.60 -5.02
CA PHE A 277 6.02 9.36 -6.06
C PHE A 277 4.66 9.16 -5.40
N GLY A 278 3.60 9.76 -5.94
CA GLY A 278 2.27 9.71 -5.34
C GLY A 278 1.22 10.47 -6.15
N TRP A 279 0.06 10.69 -5.57
CA TRP A 279 -1.06 11.37 -6.23
C TRP A 279 -0.78 12.84 -6.59
N ASP A 280 0.19 13.49 -5.93
CA ASP A 280 0.63 14.87 -6.22
C ASP A 280 1.88 14.88 -7.13
N VAL A 281 2.86 14.00 -6.91
CA VAL A 281 4.14 14.02 -7.66
C VAL A 281 4.29 12.83 -8.60
N LYS A 282 4.40 13.08 -9.92
CA LYS A 282 4.51 12.03 -10.98
C LYS A 282 5.89 11.88 -11.60
N TYR A 283 6.83 12.78 -11.30
CA TYR A 283 8.16 12.80 -11.93
C TYR A 283 8.86 11.43 -11.98
N PRO A 284 8.97 10.65 -10.88
CA PRO A 284 9.58 9.32 -10.98
C PRO A 284 8.83 8.34 -11.88
N GLY A 285 7.49 8.43 -11.95
CA GLY A 285 6.68 7.63 -12.85
C GLY A 285 6.96 7.94 -14.32
N VAL A 286 7.00 9.23 -14.68
CA VAL A 286 7.38 9.71 -16.03
C VAL A 286 8.78 9.19 -16.39
N GLN A 287 9.73 9.31 -15.47
CA GLN A 287 11.12 8.92 -15.67
C GLN A 287 11.25 7.41 -15.89
N VAL A 288 10.50 6.59 -15.16
CA VAL A 288 10.45 5.13 -15.35
C VAL A 288 9.86 4.75 -16.71
N LEU A 289 8.76 5.38 -17.16
CA LEU A 289 8.18 5.14 -18.48
C LEU A 289 9.13 5.58 -19.61
N ALA A 290 9.72 6.77 -19.52
CA ALA A 290 10.68 7.25 -20.50
C ALA A 290 11.94 6.35 -20.57
N ALA A 291 12.40 5.83 -19.44
CA ALA A 291 13.46 4.83 -19.40
C ALA A 291 13.06 3.53 -20.09
N LYS A 292 11.82 3.04 -19.88
CA LYS A 292 11.27 1.88 -20.60
C LYS A 292 11.32 2.10 -22.11
N PHE A 293 10.84 3.25 -22.61
CA PHE A 293 10.85 3.56 -24.05
C PHE A 293 12.27 3.55 -24.62
N LEU A 294 13.23 4.10 -23.89
CA LEU A 294 14.64 4.08 -24.28
C LEU A 294 15.18 2.65 -24.38
N MET A 295 14.95 1.83 -23.35
CA MET A 295 15.45 0.45 -23.30
C MET A 295 14.79 -0.44 -24.37
N GLN A 296 13.56 -0.12 -24.78
CA GLN A 296 12.87 -0.79 -25.89
C GLN A 296 13.35 -0.33 -27.28
N GLY A 297 14.28 0.62 -27.37
CA GLY A 297 14.69 1.21 -28.65
C GLY A 297 13.65 2.15 -29.27
N ARG A 298 12.59 2.50 -28.53
CA ARG A 298 11.47 3.35 -28.96
C ARG A 298 11.73 4.85 -28.75
N ALA A 299 12.98 5.25 -28.51
CA ALA A 299 13.34 6.65 -28.27
C ALA A 299 13.62 7.45 -29.57
N GLY A 300 13.90 6.79 -30.69
CA GLY A 300 14.21 7.43 -31.97
C GLY A 300 15.29 8.52 -31.83
N LYS A 301 15.05 9.69 -32.46
CA LYS A 301 15.94 10.87 -32.40
C LYS A 301 16.08 11.49 -30.99
N HIS A 302 15.25 11.09 -30.03
CA HIS A 302 15.19 11.66 -28.69
C HIS A 302 15.95 10.85 -27.62
N ALA A 303 16.75 9.85 -28.03
CA ALA A 303 17.51 8.98 -27.14
C ALA A 303 18.34 9.74 -26.08
N ALA A 304 19.00 10.84 -26.45
CA ALA A 304 19.78 11.64 -25.52
C ALA A 304 18.92 12.25 -24.39
N THR A 305 17.71 12.74 -24.70
CA THR A 305 16.80 13.28 -23.68
C THR A 305 16.25 12.17 -22.79
N LEU A 306 15.83 11.05 -23.38
CA LEU A 306 15.33 9.91 -22.60
C LEU A 306 16.43 9.27 -21.74
N GLN A 307 17.70 9.38 -22.11
CA GLN A 307 18.82 8.98 -21.27
C GLN A 307 18.90 9.80 -19.97
N ARG A 308 18.54 11.09 -20.01
CA ARG A 308 18.45 11.94 -18.80
C ARG A 308 17.28 11.52 -17.91
N TYR A 309 16.12 11.22 -18.51
CA TYR A 309 15.01 10.63 -17.77
C TYR A 309 15.40 9.32 -17.08
N ARG A 310 16.10 8.43 -17.81
CA ARG A 310 16.64 7.19 -17.24
C ARG A 310 17.58 7.44 -16.07
N GLN A 311 18.47 8.43 -16.14
CA GLN A 311 19.34 8.79 -15.02
C GLN A 311 18.53 9.18 -13.77
N ASN A 312 17.44 9.93 -13.93
CA ASN A 312 16.56 10.28 -12.81
C ASN A 312 15.75 9.08 -12.29
N ALA A 313 15.31 8.17 -13.17
CA ALA A 313 14.70 6.90 -12.76
C ALA A 313 15.68 6.05 -11.92
N GLU A 314 16.94 5.94 -12.36
CA GLU A 314 17.98 5.24 -11.62
C GLU A 314 18.30 5.96 -10.30
N PHE A 315 18.31 7.30 -10.27
CA PHE A 315 18.38 8.05 -9.01
C PHE A 315 17.26 7.65 -8.04
N PHE A 316 16.00 7.62 -8.49
CA PHE A 316 14.87 7.20 -7.66
C PHE A 316 15.09 5.79 -7.09
N VAL A 317 15.42 4.82 -7.96
CA VAL A 317 15.69 3.43 -7.55
C VAL A 317 16.81 3.38 -6.51
N CYS A 318 17.94 4.03 -6.78
CA CYS A 318 19.10 4.04 -5.90
C CYS A 318 18.79 4.69 -4.55
N SER A 319 18.07 5.81 -4.53
CA SER A 319 17.64 6.51 -3.32
C SER A 319 16.68 5.67 -2.48
N CYS A 320 15.80 4.90 -3.12
CA CYS A 320 14.89 3.97 -2.45
C CYS A 320 15.59 2.71 -1.92
N ILE A 321 16.69 2.23 -2.49
CA ILE A 321 17.39 1.05 -1.95
C ILE A 321 18.57 1.41 -1.03
N GLY A 322 18.76 2.69 -0.72
CA GLY A 322 19.82 3.16 0.17
C GLY A 322 21.21 3.19 -0.48
N LYS A 323 21.28 3.26 -1.81
CA LYS A 323 22.54 3.31 -2.59
C LYS A 323 22.70 4.62 -3.38
N GLY A 324 21.82 5.60 -3.20
CA GLY A 324 21.89 6.92 -3.82
C GLY A 324 22.68 7.94 -3.01
N TYR A 325 22.82 9.15 -3.56
CA TYR A 325 23.37 10.31 -2.84
C TYR A 325 22.37 10.92 -1.85
N ALA A 326 21.07 10.83 -2.14
CA ALA A 326 19.97 11.37 -1.33
C ALA A 326 18.94 10.27 -1.02
N ASN A 327 19.31 9.39 -0.09
CA ASN A 327 18.50 8.22 0.25
C ASN A 327 17.23 8.58 1.04
N VAL A 328 16.15 7.85 0.77
CA VAL A 328 14.90 7.96 1.53
C VAL A 328 15.14 7.51 2.97
N ALA A 329 14.57 8.22 3.95
CA ALA A 329 14.70 7.88 5.36
C ALA A 329 14.04 6.54 5.71
N ARG A 330 14.48 5.91 6.80
CA ARG A 330 13.98 4.61 7.25
C ARG A 330 13.54 4.67 8.71
N THR A 331 12.44 4.02 9.02
CA THR A 331 12.10 3.68 10.42
C THR A 331 13.11 2.67 10.97
N PRO A 332 13.24 2.51 12.30
CA PRO A 332 14.06 1.45 12.91
C PRO A 332 13.76 0.03 12.37
N GLY A 333 12.49 -0.24 12.03
CA GLY A 333 12.00 -1.48 11.44
C GLY A 333 12.30 -1.62 9.94
N GLY A 334 12.78 -0.57 9.27
CA GLY A 334 13.26 -0.61 7.89
C GLY A 334 12.24 -0.20 6.83
N MET A 335 11.08 0.35 7.22
CA MET A 335 10.10 0.91 6.28
C MET A 335 10.62 2.23 5.70
N MET A 336 10.36 2.50 4.42
CA MET A 336 10.58 3.83 3.84
C MET A 336 9.70 4.87 4.53
N TYR A 337 10.27 6.02 4.87
CA TYR A 337 9.55 7.07 5.58
C TYR A 337 9.80 8.44 4.93
N HIS A 338 8.70 9.10 4.56
CA HIS A 338 8.68 10.43 3.96
C HIS A 338 8.02 11.44 4.89
N GLN A 339 6.90 11.08 5.51
CA GLN A 339 6.10 12.01 6.30
C GLN A 339 5.23 11.31 7.33
N ARG A 340 4.67 12.09 8.25
CA ARG A 340 3.83 11.59 9.36
C ARG A 340 2.45 11.10 8.92
N TRP A 341 1.76 11.87 8.07
CA TRP A 341 0.42 11.52 7.62
C TRP A 341 0.48 10.61 6.39
N ASN A 342 -0.14 9.44 6.48
CA ASN A 342 -0.38 8.54 5.36
C ASN A 342 0.91 8.19 4.60
N ASN A 343 1.94 7.80 5.34
CA ASN A 343 3.24 7.46 4.79
C ASN A 343 3.20 6.24 3.85
N LEU A 344 2.32 5.27 4.13
CA LEU A 344 2.22 4.04 3.35
C LEU A 344 1.83 4.28 1.88
N GLN A 345 1.25 5.43 1.53
CA GLN A 345 1.05 5.81 0.13
C GLN A 345 2.38 5.85 -0.65
N PHE A 346 3.47 6.35 -0.05
CA PHE A 346 4.78 6.47 -0.69
C PHE A 346 5.49 5.13 -0.72
N VAL A 347 5.27 4.31 0.32
CA VAL A 347 5.85 2.96 0.38
C VAL A 347 5.29 2.09 -0.74
N THR A 348 3.98 2.11 -0.96
CA THR A 348 3.29 1.26 -1.94
C THR A 348 3.55 1.71 -3.38
N SER A 349 3.47 3.02 -3.64
CA SER A 349 3.75 3.60 -4.96
C SER A 349 5.23 3.47 -5.36
N ALA A 350 6.17 3.71 -4.44
CA ALA A 350 7.59 3.47 -4.72
C ALA A 350 7.88 1.98 -4.91
N SER A 351 7.28 1.10 -4.10
CA SER A 351 7.41 -0.36 -4.29
C SER A 351 6.96 -0.78 -5.69
N PHE A 352 5.87 -0.19 -6.21
CA PHE A 352 5.43 -0.43 -7.57
C PHE A 352 6.48 0.00 -8.62
N LEU A 353 6.96 1.24 -8.57
CA LEU A 353 7.96 1.74 -9.53
C LEU A 353 9.25 0.93 -9.50
N LEU A 354 9.72 0.55 -8.31
CA LEU A 354 10.90 -0.30 -8.14
C LEU A 354 10.70 -1.67 -8.77
N THR A 355 9.51 -2.26 -8.62
CA THR A 355 9.17 -3.55 -9.21
C THR A 355 9.19 -3.46 -10.74
N ALA A 356 8.47 -2.48 -11.30
CA ALA A 356 8.40 -2.27 -12.74
C ALA A 356 9.78 -2.00 -13.35
N TYR A 357 10.56 -1.11 -12.73
CA TYR A 357 11.91 -0.78 -13.22
C TYR A 357 12.86 -1.98 -13.13
N ALA A 358 12.81 -2.77 -12.06
CA ALA A 358 13.64 -3.97 -11.94
C ALA A 358 13.32 -5.00 -13.04
N ASP A 359 12.04 -5.16 -13.38
CA ASP A 359 11.62 -6.06 -14.47
C ASP A 359 12.04 -5.52 -15.84
N TYR A 360 11.92 -4.20 -16.10
CA TYR A 360 12.44 -3.57 -17.32
C TYR A 360 13.95 -3.71 -17.44
N ALA A 361 14.68 -3.45 -16.36
CA ALA A 361 16.14 -3.58 -16.36
C ALA A 361 16.58 -5.02 -16.64
N THR A 362 15.88 -6.00 -16.09
CA THR A 362 16.14 -7.44 -16.32
C THR A 362 15.90 -7.82 -17.78
N THR A 363 14.77 -7.37 -18.34
CA THR A 363 14.33 -7.79 -19.68
C THR A 363 14.98 -7.00 -20.81
N LEU A 364 15.41 -5.75 -20.56
CA LEU A 364 15.81 -4.80 -21.60
C LEU A 364 17.19 -4.14 -21.40
N SER A 365 17.85 -4.28 -20.24
CA SER A 365 19.11 -3.55 -19.96
C SER A 365 20.12 -4.33 -19.10
N HIS A 366 20.28 -5.63 -19.34
CA HIS A 366 21.28 -6.50 -18.69
C HIS A 366 21.17 -6.59 -17.15
N GLY A 367 20.01 -6.26 -16.57
CA GLY A 367 19.65 -6.57 -15.18
C GLY A 367 20.34 -5.77 -14.08
N THR A 368 21.05 -4.68 -14.39
CA THR A 368 21.83 -3.92 -13.39
C THR A 368 21.54 -2.42 -13.44
N VAL A 369 21.31 -1.83 -12.26
CA VAL A 369 21.14 -0.39 -12.03
C VAL A 369 22.45 0.19 -11.49
N ARG A 370 22.91 1.29 -12.07
CA ARG A 370 24.16 1.95 -11.64
C ARG A 370 23.86 2.93 -10.51
N CYS A 371 24.21 2.55 -9.29
CA CYS A 371 24.07 3.41 -8.13
C CYS A 371 25.42 3.95 -7.64
N PRO A 372 25.46 5.17 -7.08
CA PRO A 372 26.65 5.72 -6.43
C PRO A 372 27.25 4.81 -5.34
N GLY A 373 26.40 4.20 -4.52
CA GLY A 373 26.77 3.23 -3.48
C GLY A 373 27.09 1.82 -3.99
N GLY A 374 27.39 1.68 -5.28
CA GLY A 374 27.67 0.41 -5.95
C GLY A 374 26.46 -0.14 -6.71
N ALA A 375 26.73 -0.92 -7.76
CA ALA A 375 25.68 -1.47 -8.63
C ALA A 375 24.60 -2.24 -7.83
N ALA A 376 23.36 -2.15 -8.28
CA ALA A 376 22.23 -2.90 -7.74
C ALA A 376 21.67 -3.80 -8.84
N ARG A 377 21.61 -5.11 -8.58
CA ARG A 377 20.96 -6.03 -9.52
C ARG A 377 19.45 -5.92 -9.34
N ALA A 378 18.70 -6.22 -10.39
CA ALA A 378 17.24 -6.25 -10.32
C ALA A 378 16.72 -7.14 -9.18
N PHE A 379 17.40 -8.26 -8.90
CA PHE A 379 17.11 -9.12 -7.75
C PHE A 379 17.23 -8.38 -6.40
N ASP A 380 18.26 -7.56 -6.22
CA ASP A 380 18.46 -6.81 -4.97
C ASP A 380 17.35 -5.75 -4.78
N VAL A 381 16.89 -5.15 -5.89
CA VAL A 381 15.75 -4.21 -5.90
C VAL A 381 14.45 -4.93 -5.54
N LEU A 382 14.17 -6.08 -6.15
CA LEU A 382 12.97 -6.89 -5.85
C LEU A 382 12.98 -7.46 -4.43
N ALA A 383 14.16 -7.81 -3.90
CA ALA A 383 14.30 -8.21 -2.49
C ALA A 383 13.97 -7.05 -1.55
N PHE A 384 14.39 -5.83 -1.89
CA PHE A 384 14.01 -4.63 -1.15
C PHE A 384 12.49 -4.38 -1.23
N VAL A 385 11.87 -4.45 -2.41
CA VAL A 385 10.41 -4.36 -2.57
C VAL A 385 9.70 -5.38 -1.66
N ARG A 386 10.14 -6.64 -1.68
CA ARG A 386 9.57 -7.69 -0.83
C ARG A 386 9.67 -7.32 0.65
N SER A 387 10.77 -6.72 1.09
CA SER A 387 10.92 -6.26 2.48
C SER A 387 9.89 -5.20 2.87
N GLN A 388 9.56 -4.28 1.95
CA GLN A 388 8.58 -3.22 2.20
C GLN A 388 7.15 -3.78 2.26
N VAL A 389 6.80 -4.68 1.32
CA VAL A 389 5.50 -5.36 1.32
C VAL A 389 5.36 -6.27 2.54
N ASN A 390 6.40 -7.00 2.90
CA ASN A 390 6.40 -7.83 4.12
C ASN A 390 6.25 -7.00 5.38
N TYR A 391 6.93 -5.85 5.48
CA TYR A 391 6.75 -4.92 6.59
C TYR A 391 5.27 -4.49 6.69
N LEU A 392 4.66 -4.10 5.57
CA LEU A 392 3.24 -3.75 5.50
C LEU A 392 2.35 -4.92 5.93
N LEU A 393 2.67 -6.14 5.54
CA LEU A 393 1.88 -7.34 5.84
C LEU A 393 2.12 -7.94 7.24
N GLY A 394 3.10 -7.45 7.99
CA GLY A 394 3.28 -7.78 9.41
C GLY A 394 4.72 -8.06 9.86
N ASP A 395 5.71 -8.10 8.96
CA ASP A 395 7.13 -8.27 9.29
C ASP A 395 7.75 -6.95 9.78
N ASN A 396 7.14 -6.37 10.81
CA ASN A 396 7.54 -5.12 11.44
C ASN A 396 7.71 -5.31 12.95
N PRO A 397 8.31 -4.34 13.67
CA PRO A 397 8.57 -4.47 15.12
C PRO A 397 7.33 -4.79 15.97
N ARG A 398 6.12 -4.44 15.48
CA ARG A 398 4.84 -4.67 16.15
C ARG A 398 4.18 -6.01 15.78
N GLY A 399 4.70 -6.74 14.79
CA GLY A 399 4.09 -7.98 14.30
C GLY A 399 2.64 -7.81 13.82
N THR A 400 2.30 -6.62 13.31
CA THR A 400 0.91 -6.23 12.97
C THR A 400 0.83 -5.84 11.49
N SER A 401 -0.09 -6.44 10.75
CA SER A 401 -0.36 -6.03 9.37
C SER A 401 -0.99 -4.64 9.34
N TYR A 402 -0.53 -3.77 8.45
CA TYR A 402 -1.19 -2.51 8.13
C TYR A 402 -2.20 -2.64 6.97
N MET A 403 -2.43 -3.86 6.49
CA MET A 403 -3.56 -4.20 5.62
C MET A 403 -4.69 -4.79 6.47
N VAL A 404 -5.83 -4.11 6.49
CA VAL A 404 -6.99 -4.51 7.29
C VAL A 404 -7.51 -5.87 6.81
N GLY A 405 -7.78 -6.78 7.74
CA GLY A 405 -8.28 -8.12 7.42
C GLY A 405 -7.23 -9.10 6.89
N TYR A 406 -5.94 -8.75 6.91
CA TYR A 406 -4.84 -9.65 6.55
C TYR A 406 -4.03 -10.05 7.80
N GLY A 407 -3.64 -11.33 7.88
CA GLY A 407 -2.88 -11.86 9.01
C GLY A 407 -3.68 -11.97 10.32
N ARG A 408 -2.99 -12.21 11.44
CA ARG A 408 -3.61 -12.42 12.76
C ARG A 408 -3.86 -11.12 13.54
N SER A 409 -3.05 -10.10 13.29
CA SER A 409 -3.12 -8.79 13.94
C SER A 409 -3.16 -7.72 12.85
N PHE A 410 -4.17 -6.85 12.90
CA PHE A 410 -4.39 -5.74 11.96
C PHE A 410 -5.29 -4.67 12.60
N PRO A 411 -5.27 -3.41 12.11
CA PRO A 411 -6.12 -2.32 12.61
C PRO A 411 -7.61 -2.66 12.61
N ARG A 412 -8.27 -2.40 13.72
CA ARG A 412 -9.71 -2.63 13.92
C ARG A 412 -10.50 -1.33 13.99
N GLN A 413 -9.87 -0.20 14.24
CA GLN A 413 -10.53 1.11 14.39
C GLN A 413 -10.10 2.06 13.27
N VAL A 414 -10.29 1.64 12.03
CA VAL A 414 -9.97 2.43 10.82
C VAL A 414 -10.83 3.71 10.77
N HIS A 415 -10.22 4.86 10.47
CA HIS A 415 -10.93 6.11 10.18
C HIS A 415 -11.72 5.99 8.87
N HIS A 416 -12.92 5.39 8.94
CA HIS A 416 -13.75 5.15 7.76
C HIS A 416 -15.23 5.06 8.12
N ARG A 417 -16.05 5.97 7.58
CA ARG A 417 -17.48 6.12 7.92
C ARG A 417 -18.27 4.85 7.66
N GLY A 418 -18.25 4.33 6.43
CA GLY A 418 -18.99 3.12 6.06
C GLY A 418 -18.53 1.86 6.83
N ALA A 419 -17.31 1.84 7.36
CA ALA A 419 -16.79 0.69 8.11
C ALA A 419 -17.17 0.76 9.58
N SER A 420 -17.13 1.97 10.15
CA SER A 420 -17.34 2.25 11.57
C SER A 420 -18.80 2.26 12.00
N ILE A 421 -19.74 2.43 11.06
CA ILE A 421 -21.18 2.43 11.31
C ILE A 421 -21.79 1.09 10.89
N VAL A 422 -22.77 0.58 11.65
CA VAL A 422 -23.48 -0.66 11.29
C VAL A 422 -24.03 -0.59 9.86
N SER A 423 -23.82 -1.65 9.07
CA SER A 423 -24.33 -1.72 7.70
C SER A 423 -25.84 -1.50 7.63
N MET A 424 -26.30 -0.78 6.61
CA MET A 424 -27.72 -0.57 6.31
C MET A 424 -28.49 -1.88 6.11
N ARG A 425 -27.82 -2.96 5.66
CA ARG A 425 -28.45 -4.29 5.55
C ARG A 425 -28.76 -4.92 6.90
N LYS A 426 -27.95 -4.61 7.91
CA LYS A 426 -28.12 -5.14 9.27
C LYS A 426 -29.06 -4.28 10.09
N ASP A 427 -28.96 -2.96 9.93
CA ASP A 427 -29.85 -2.00 10.57
C ASP A 427 -30.16 -0.85 9.59
N PRO A 428 -31.37 -0.82 9.01
CA PRO A 428 -31.75 0.19 8.04
C PRO A 428 -32.15 1.53 8.69
N SER A 429 -32.13 1.66 10.02
CA SER A 429 -32.44 2.93 10.68
C SER A 429 -31.47 4.01 10.20
N PHE A 430 -31.99 5.16 9.77
CA PHE A 430 -31.19 6.30 9.33
C PHE A 430 -30.20 6.75 10.42
N VAL A 431 -28.91 6.91 10.07
CA VAL A 431 -27.90 7.47 10.96
C VAL A 431 -27.63 8.92 10.58
N SER A 432 -28.10 9.85 11.43
CA SER A 432 -27.93 11.28 11.18
C SER A 432 -26.48 11.74 11.37
N CYS A 433 -26.14 12.90 10.78
CA CYS A 433 -24.82 13.53 10.86
C CYS A 433 -24.25 13.59 12.29
N GLN A 434 -25.02 14.16 13.22
CA GLN A 434 -24.60 14.34 14.62
C GLN A 434 -24.66 13.03 15.42
N GLU A 435 -25.64 12.16 15.13
CA GLU A 435 -25.70 10.84 15.76
C GLU A 435 -24.48 9.99 15.40
N GLY A 436 -24.01 10.07 14.16
CA GLY A 436 -22.74 9.49 13.73
C GLY A 436 -21.58 9.81 14.64
N TYR A 437 -21.39 11.10 14.95
CA TYR A 437 -20.35 11.58 15.84
C TYR A 437 -20.61 11.25 17.30
N ALA A 438 -21.86 11.29 17.76
CA ALA A 438 -22.19 10.99 19.15
C ALA A 438 -22.06 9.49 19.45
N SER A 439 -22.45 8.64 18.51
CA SER A 439 -22.72 7.22 18.76
C SER A 439 -21.75 6.27 18.10
N TRP A 440 -21.14 6.61 16.96
CA TRP A 440 -20.32 5.66 16.17
C TRP A 440 -18.85 6.04 16.13
N TYR A 441 -18.53 7.30 15.83
CA TYR A 441 -17.16 7.79 15.76
C TYR A 441 -16.30 7.56 17.03
N PRO A 442 -16.80 7.78 18.27
CA PRO A 442 -16.00 7.62 19.48
C PRO A 442 -15.96 6.19 20.02
N ARG A 443 -16.67 5.23 19.39
CA ARG A 443 -16.74 3.84 19.89
C ARG A 443 -15.36 3.20 19.95
N GLN A 444 -14.98 2.70 21.12
CA GLN A 444 -13.70 2.00 21.31
C GLN A 444 -13.71 0.57 20.75
N ALA A 445 -14.89 0.04 20.41
CA ALA A 445 -14.98 -1.24 19.73
C ALA A 445 -14.42 -1.14 18.31
N GLY A 446 -13.92 -2.27 17.79
CA GLY A 446 -13.56 -2.38 16.39
C GLY A 446 -14.74 -2.06 15.47
N ASN A 447 -14.44 -1.56 14.27
CA ASN A 447 -15.40 -1.23 13.24
C ASN A 447 -16.32 -2.45 12.95
N PRO A 448 -17.65 -2.28 12.96
CA PRO A 448 -18.60 -3.38 12.77
C PRO A 448 -18.47 -4.04 11.39
N ASN A 449 -18.02 -3.29 10.37
CA ASN A 449 -17.72 -3.84 9.06
C ASN A 449 -16.21 -3.85 8.86
N VAL A 450 -15.63 -5.04 8.64
CA VAL A 450 -14.19 -5.16 8.36
C VAL A 450 -13.92 -4.65 6.95
N LEU A 451 -13.12 -3.58 6.86
CA LEU A 451 -12.72 -2.96 5.59
C LEU A 451 -11.57 -3.74 4.94
N GLU A 452 -11.85 -4.97 4.50
CA GLU A 452 -10.82 -5.89 4.03
C GLU A 452 -9.96 -5.30 2.92
N GLY A 453 -8.63 -5.42 3.07
CA GLY A 453 -7.65 -4.99 2.09
C GLY A 453 -7.25 -3.52 2.16
N ALA A 454 -7.91 -2.72 2.99
CA ALA A 454 -7.53 -1.32 3.19
C ALA A 454 -6.12 -1.23 3.76
N VAL A 455 -5.27 -0.45 3.09
CA VAL A 455 -3.96 -0.06 3.60
C VAL A 455 -4.09 1.29 4.28
N VAL A 456 -3.99 1.27 5.62
CA VAL A 456 -4.06 2.48 6.44
C VAL A 456 -2.83 3.38 6.25
N GLY A 457 -2.82 4.56 6.84
CA GLY A 457 -1.70 5.50 6.74
C GLY A 457 -0.36 4.96 7.27
N GLY A 458 -0.43 4.07 8.27
CA GLY A 458 0.71 3.32 8.78
C GLY A 458 1.36 3.95 10.02
N PRO A 459 2.49 3.39 10.48
CA PRO A 459 3.16 3.84 11.69
C PRO A 459 3.92 5.14 11.47
N ASP A 460 4.30 5.78 12.58
CA ASP A 460 5.21 6.92 12.57
C ASP A 460 6.67 6.52 12.28
N GLU A 461 7.57 7.51 12.34
CA GLU A 461 9.00 7.34 12.07
C GLU A 461 9.74 6.38 13.01
N TYR A 462 9.13 6.00 14.14
CA TYR A 462 9.68 5.10 15.15
C TYR A 462 9.03 3.70 15.15
N ASP A 463 8.24 3.38 14.12
CA ASP A 463 7.42 2.18 14.02
C ASP A 463 6.26 2.11 15.04
N ASP A 464 5.89 3.24 15.65
CA ASP A 464 4.77 3.31 16.59
C ASP A 464 3.45 3.55 15.85
N PHE A 465 2.40 2.82 16.28
CA PHE A 465 1.07 2.87 15.67
C PHE A 465 -0.02 2.82 16.74
N ALA A 466 -0.99 3.73 16.67
CA ALA A 466 -2.17 3.75 17.51
C ALA A 466 -3.42 3.44 16.68
N ASP A 467 -4.04 2.28 16.95
CA ASP A 467 -5.27 1.82 16.31
C ASP A 467 -6.49 2.54 16.90
N GLU A 468 -6.60 3.82 16.59
CA GLU A 468 -7.62 4.74 17.10
C GLU A 468 -8.31 5.46 15.94
N ARG A 469 -9.64 5.38 15.87
CA ARG A 469 -10.41 5.92 14.73
C ARG A 469 -10.25 7.42 14.52
N ASN A 470 -9.94 8.17 15.57
CA ASN A 470 -9.68 9.61 15.50
C ASN A 470 -8.22 9.94 15.12
N ASN A 471 -7.33 8.96 15.07
CA ASN A 471 -5.96 9.11 14.57
C ASN A 471 -5.93 8.89 13.04
N TYR A 472 -6.57 9.81 12.31
CA TYR A 472 -6.71 9.71 10.85
C TYR A 472 -5.35 9.68 10.13
N GLU A 473 -4.31 10.33 10.68
CA GLU A 473 -2.96 10.31 10.10
C GLU A 473 -2.40 8.89 9.87
N GLN A 474 -2.71 7.98 10.82
CA GLN A 474 -2.22 6.60 10.80
C GLN A 474 -3.29 5.60 10.38
N THR A 475 -4.57 5.82 10.74
CA THR A 475 -5.65 4.84 10.58
C THR A 475 -6.54 5.06 9.37
N GLU A 476 -6.42 6.20 8.68
CA GLU A 476 -7.17 6.44 7.45
C GLU A 476 -6.55 5.67 6.29
N ALA A 477 -7.40 5.03 5.49
CA ALA A 477 -7.01 4.37 4.25
C ALA A 477 -7.58 5.17 3.08
N ALA A 478 -6.77 5.37 2.04
CA ALA A 478 -7.19 5.99 0.80
C ALA A 478 -7.02 5.05 -0.40
N THR A 479 -7.82 5.28 -1.44
CA THR A 479 -7.80 4.48 -2.68
C THR A 479 -6.38 4.35 -3.27
N TYR A 480 -5.64 5.45 -3.31
CA TYR A 480 -4.28 5.52 -3.86
C TYR A 480 -3.21 4.85 -2.97
N ASN A 481 -3.51 4.50 -1.71
CA ASN A 481 -2.61 3.65 -0.90
C ASN A 481 -2.59 2.22 -1.44
N SER A 482 -3.74 1.73 -1.90
CA SER A 482 -3.94 0.32 -2.24
C SER A 482 -3.77 0.04 -3.73
N ALA A 483 -4.08 1.01 -4.60
CA ALA A 483 -3.99 0.83 -6.06
C ALA A 483 -2.61 0.38 -6.56
N PRO A 484 -1.47 0.99 -6.14
CA PRO A 484 -0.15 0.54 -6.58
C PRO A 484 0.21 -0.89 -6.16
N LEU A 485 -0.34 -1.35 -5.03
CA LEU A 485 -0.06 -2.69 -4.50
C LEU A 485 -0.59 -3.82 -5.36
N LEU A 486 -1.64 -3.60 -6.15
CA LEU A 486 -2.23 -4.65 -7.00
C LEU A 486 -1.15 -5.29 -7.88
N GLY A 487 -0.38 -4.46 -8.60
CA GLY A 487 0.71 -4.94 -9.44
C GLY A 487 1.82 -5.64 -8.65
N VAL A 488 2.25 -5.03 -7.54
CA VAL A 488 3.33 -5.57 -6.69
C VAL A 488 2.97 -6.95 -6.11
N LEU A 489 1.76 -7.07 -5.55
CA LEU A 489 1.28 -8.32 -4.96
C LEU A 489 1.11 -9.41 -6.02
N ALA A 490 0.59 -9.07 -7.21
CA ALA A 490 0.53 -10.01 -8.33
C ALA A 490 1.93 -10.50 -8.74
N ARG A 491 2.89 -9.58 -8.86
CA ARG A 491 4.28 -9.91 -9.22
C ARG A 491 4.97 -10.80 -8.17
N LEU A 492 4.76 -10.53 -6.88
CA LEU A 492 5.32 -11.32 -5.78
C LEU A 492 4.64 -12.69 -5.67
N ALA A 493 3.32 -12.78 -5.88
CA ALA A 493 2.59 -14.05 -5.91
C ALA A 493 3.08 -14.98 -7.03
N GLY A 494 3.33 -14.44 -8.23
CA GLY A 494 3.84 -15.22 -9.37
C GLY A 494 5.30 -15.70 -9.21
N ALA A 495 6.12 -14.97 -8.45
CA ALA A 495 7.54 -15.30 -8.25
C ALA A 495 7.77 -16.54 -7.36
N CYS A 496 6.79 -16.95 -6.56
CA CYS A 496 6.86 -18.16 -5.75
C CYS A 496 6.75 -19.46 -6.57
N GLY A 497 6.48 -19.39 -7.88
CA GLY A 497 6.36 -20.56 -8.76
C GLY A 497 7.47 -20.72 -9.82
N ALA A 498 8.32 -19.71 -10.06
CA ALA A 498 9.36 -19.80 -11.09
C ALA A 498 10.59 -18.94 -10.73
N GLY A 499 11.74 -19.59 -10.53
CA GLY A 499 13.06 -18.97 -10.71
C GLY A 499 13.84 -18.54 -9.47
N MET A 500 13.58 -19.07 -8.26
CA MET A 500 14.42 -18.80 -7.08
C MET A 500 15.23 -19.99 -6.54
N GLU A 501 15.09 -21.20 -7.11
CA GLU A 501 15.85 -22.37 -6.63
C GLU A 501 17.25 -22.51 -7.25
N GLU A 502 17.54 -21.86 -8.38
CA GLU A 502 18.72 -22.19 -9.18
C GLU A 502 20.03 -21.47 -8.77
N TYR A 503 20.03 -20.67 -7.71
CA TYR A 503 21.25 -19.93 -7.29
C TYR A 503 21.64 -20.08 -5.82
N GLN A 504 20.89 -20.85 -5.02
CA GLN A 504 21.29 -21.16 -3.63
C GLN A 504 22.42 -22.19 -3.53
N SER A 505 22.79 -22.88 -4.62
CA SER A 505 23.86 -23.89 -4.59
C SER A 505 25.28 -23.31 -4.74
N SER A 506 25.45 -22.05 -5.19
CA SER A 506 26.79 -21.49 -5.47
C SER A 506 27.41 -20.69 -4.31
N SER A 507 26.64 -20.34 -3.27
CA SER A 507 27.15 -19.57 -2.12
C SER A 507 27.75 -20.42 -0.98
N SER A 508 27.71 -21.76 -1.08
CA SER A 508 28.15 -22.67 -0.02
C SER A 508 29.66 -22.98 -0.01
N LEU A 509 30.44 -22.47 -0.98
CA LEU A 509 31.86 -22.83 -1.16
C LEU A 509 32.88 -21.77 -0.71
N LEU A 510 32.47 -20.68 -0.05
CA LEU A 510 33.38 -19.56 0.27
C LEU A 510 33.54 -19.19 1.75
N ASN A 511 33.18 -20.07 2.69
CA ASN A 511 33.45 -19.83 4.12
C ASN A 511 34.14 -21.03 4.79
N GLN A 512 35.40 -21.25 4.44
CA GLN A 512 36.35 -21.90 5.33
C GLN A 512 37.57 -20.99 5.46
N THR A 513 37.62 -20.24 6.56
CA THR A 513 38.82 -19.97 7.38
C THR A 513 38.45 -18.92 8.42
N SER A 514 38.33 -19.32 9.69
CA SER A 514 38.53 -18.42 10.83
C SER A 514 38.67 -19.26 12.10
N SER A 515 39.86 -19.20 12.66
CA SER A 515 40.42 -19.89 13.82
C SER A 515 39.61 -19.74 15.12
N SER A 516 39.50 -20.85 15.86
CA SER A 516 38.94 -20.89 17.21
C SER A 516 39.93 -20.37 18.25
N VAL A 517 39.50 -19.44 19.10
CA VAL A 517 40.17 -19.14 20.38
C VAL A 517 39.28 -19.68 21.50
N HIS A 518 39.78 -20.69 22.21
CA HIS A 518 39.16 -21.28 23.39
C HIS A 518 39.37 -20.37 24.61
N HIS A 519 38.29 -19.77 25.14
CA HIS A 519 38.28 -19.27 26.52
C HIS A 519 37.55 -20.25 27.45
N ARG A 520 38.32 -20.75 28.40
CA ARG A 520 38.00 -21.74 29.43
C ARG A 520 37.04 -21.13 30.47
N ARG A 521 35.82 -21.66 30.58
CA ARG A 521 34.84 -21.29 31.62
C ARG A 521 35.29 -21.75 33.01
N ARG A 522 35.37 -20.83 33.97
CA ARG A 522 35.38 -21.12 35.41
C ARG A 522 33.93 -21.40 35.87
N ARG A 523 33.71 -22.55 36.51
CA ARG A 523 32.48 -22.88 37.24
C ARG A 523 32.66 -22.53 38.72
N HIS A 524 31.64 -21.92 39.32
CA HIS A 524 31.35 -21.99 40.75
C HIS A 524 29.82 -22.15 40.96
N PRO A 525 29.37 -22.71 42.10
CA PRO A 525 28.31 -23.71 42.11
C PRO A 525 27.02 -23.28 42.86
N HIS A 526 25.94 -24.02 42.55
CA HIS A 526 24.65 -24.15 43.24
C HIS A 526 23.74 -22.92 43.41
N ALA A 527 22.67 -22.88 42.62
CA ALA A 527 21.37 -22.33 42.99
C ALA A 527 20.26 -23.18 42.35
N ALA A 528 19.18 -23.38 43.10
CA ALA A 528 18.06 -24.28 42.82
C ALA A 528 17.43 -24.10 41.42
N TRP A 529 16.82 -25.16 40.88
CA TRP A 529 16.09 -25.18 39.61
C TRP A 529 15.08 -24.02 39.54
N ALA A 530 15.44 -22.93 38.86
CA ALA A 530 14.50 -21.91 38.46
C ALA A 530 13.58 -22.50 37.36
N PRO A 531 12.25 -22.35 37.44
CA PRO A 531 11.34 -22.91 36.44
C PRO A 531 11.41 -22.20 35.07
N PHE A 532 12.34 -21.27 34.89
CA PHE A 532 12.47 -20.48 33.68
C PHE A 532 13.88 -20.56 33.12
N GLU A 533 13.96 -20.73 31.81
CA GLU A 533 15.19 -20.57 31.05
C GLU A 533 15.13 -19.25 30.28
N ILE A 534 16.11 -18.37 30.48
CA ILE A 534 16.23 -17.11 29.76
C ILE A 534 17.45 -17.19 28.84
N GLN A 535 17.21 -17.05 27.55
CA GLN A 535 18.25 -16.97 26.52
C GLN A 535 18.22 -15.60 25.88
N GLN A 536 19.39 -14.99 25.69
CA GLN A 536 19.53 -13.70 25.01
C GLN A 536 20.52 -13.85 23.87
N ASN A 537 20.14 -13.40 22.67
CA ASN A 537 20.97 -13.48 21.47
C ASN A 537 21.02 -12.13 20.77
N VAL A 538 22.20 -11.72 20.30
CA VAL A 538 22.33 -10.59 19.38
C VAL A 538 21.76 -10.99 18.03
N THR A 539 20.77 -10.24 17.54
CA THR A 539 20.08 -10.51 16.27
C THR A 539 20.44 -9.52 15.17
N LYS A 540 20.92 -8.33 15.54
CA LYS A 540 21.37 -7.30 14.59
C LYS A 540 22.36 -6.36 15.29
N THR A 541 23.35 -5.89 14.54
CA THR A 541 24.32 -4.88 14.97
C THR A 541 24.40 -3.81 13.90
N TRP A 542 24.41 -2.52 14.28
CA TRP A 542 24.58 -1.42 13.33
C TRP A 542 25.30 -0.24 13.97
N ALA A 543 25.98 0.57 13.16
CA ALA A 543 26.66 1.77 13.60
C ALA A 543 25.86 3.02 13.21
N ARG A 544 25.79 4.01 14.12
CA ARG A 544 25.25 5.34 13.86
C ARG A 544 26.08 6.37 14.62
N ARG A 545 26.66 7.36 13.91
CA ARG A 545 27.44 8.48 14.50
C ARG A 545 28.49 7.99 15.53
N ASN A 546 29.41 7.11 15.11
CA ASN A 546 30.45 6.47 15.94
C ASN A 546 29.96 5.60 17.11
N THR A 547 28.65 5.34 17.23
CA THR A 547 28.10 4.47 18.27
C THR A 547 27.60 3.17 17.65
N THR A 548 28.02 2.03 18.20
CA THR A 548 27.53 0.71 17.77
C THR A 548 26.34 0.30 18.62
N TYR A 549 25.22 0.01 17.97
CA TYR A 549 23.99 -0.46 18.59
C TYR A 549 23.81 -1.95 18.33
N TYR A 550 23.25 -2.63 19.34
CA TYR A 550 22.96 -4.05 19.30
C TYR A 550 21.47 -4.26 19.56
N ARG A 551 20.81 -5.08 18.75
CA ARG A 551 19.46 -5.60 18.99
C ARG A 551 19.57 -6.98 19.61
N TYR A 552 19.15 -7.09 20.87
CA TYR A 552 19.10 -8.35 21.59
C TYR A 552 17.68 -8.91 21.54
N SER A 553 17.55 -10.19 21.19
CA SER A 553 16.31 -10.95 21.33
C SER A 553 16.39 -11.80 22.57
N VAL A 554 15.38 -11.68 23.43
CA VAL A 554 15.26 -12.46 24.66
C VAL A 554 14.16 -13.49 24.49
N THR A 555 14.45 -14.74 24.82
CA THR A 555 13.49 -15.84 24.88
C THR A 555 13.44 -16.36 26.30
N LEU A 556 12.29 -16.20 26.96
CA LEU A 556 12.01 -16.73 28.30
C LEU A 556 11.09 -17.94 28.15
N THR A 557 11.58 -19.11 28.54
CA THR A 557 10.86 -20.38 28.40
C THR A 557 10.41 -20.90 29.76
N ASN A 558 9.12 -21.19 29.92
CA ASN A 558 8.61 -21.88 31.09
C ASN A 558 9.00 -23.37 31.02
N ARG A 559 9.99 -23.78 31.81
CA ARG A 559 10.46 -25.16 31.94
C ARG A 559 9.75 -25.94 33.06
N SER A 560 8.81 -25.32 33.77
CA SER A 560 7.95 -26.04 34.72
C SER A 560 6.92 -26.90 34.00
N ARG A 561 6.33 -27.85 34.74
CA ARG A 561 5.18 -28.64 34.27
C ARG A 561 3.83 -27.92 34.42
N LYS A 562 3.83 -26.67 34.90
CA LYS A 562 2.65 -25.92 35.32
C LYS A 562 2.47 -24.66 34.47
N THR A 563 1.24 -24.14 34.42
CA THR A 563 0.99 -22.87 33.74
C THR A 563 1.38 -21.73 34.65
N VAL A 564 2.13 -20.77 34.12
CA VAL A 564 2.57 -19.57 34.84
C VAL A 564 1.58 -18.44 34.58
N ARG A 565 1.13 -17.77 35.65
CA ARG A 565 0.40 -16.50 35.59
C ARG A 565 1.12 -15.43 36.39
N GLU A 566 0.72 -14.17 36.21
CA GLU A 566 1.26 -13.03 36.96
C GLU A 566 2.79 -12.97 36.86
N LEU A 567 3.32 -13.21 35.65
CA LEU A 567 4.77 -13.20 35.42
C LEU A 567 5.30 -11.78 35.48
N HIS A 568 6.28 -11.55 36.34
CA HIS A 568 7.02 -10.29 36.47
C HIS A 568 8.49 -10.49 36.12
N LEU A 569 9.05 -9.52 35.39
CA LEU A 569 10.41 -9.53 34.87
C LEU A 569 11.17 -8.30 35.38
N GLY A 570 12.38 -8.56 35.86
CA GLY A 570 13.37 -7.53 36.16
C GLY A 570 14.32 -7.38 34.98
N VAL A 571 14.61 -6.13 34.62
CA VAL A 571 15.66 -5.81 33.65
C VAL A 571 16.53 -4.69 34.23
N SER A 572 17.84 -4.91 34.30
CA SER A 572 18.83 -3.88 34.68
C SER A 572 19.92 -3.76 33.62
N GLU A 573 20.70 -2.67 33.70
CA GLU A 573 21.67 -2.29 32.67
C GLU A 573 21.03 -2.07 31.28
N LEU A 574 19.72 -1.79 31.28
CA LEU A 574 18.99 -1.38 30.09
C LEU A 574 19.17 0.13 29.90
N THR A 575 19.97 0.50 28.91
CA THR A 575 20.23 1.90 28.54
C THR A 575 19.44 2.37 27.33
N GLY A 576 18.80 1.44 26.62
CA GLY A 576 17.96 1.74 25.46
C GLY A 576 16.50 1.29 25.64
N ARG A 577 15.79 1.13 24.53
CA ARG A 577 14.35 0.80 24.52
C ARG A 577 14.13 -0.71 24.49
N LEU A 578 13.03 -1.15 25.10
CA LEU A 578 12.56 -2.54 25.17
C LEU A 578 11.15 -2.63 24.57
N TRP A 579 10.88 -3.69 23.81
CA TRP A 579 9.62 -3.96 23.14
C TRP A 579 9.17 -5.40 23.39
N GLY A 580 7.85 -5.62 23.46
CA GLY A 580 7.25 -6.94 23.68
C GLY A 580 6.89 -7.25 25.15
N LEU A 581 7.04 -6.27 26.05
CA LEU A 581 6.58 -6.31 27.45
C LEU A 581 5.90 -5.00 27.83
N ASP A 582 4.95 -5.06 28.75
CA ASP A 582 4.30 -3.88 29.33
C ASP A 582 5.08 -3.41 30.58
N LYS A 583 5.21 -2.10 30.77
CA LYS A 583 5.88 -1.52 31.96
C LYS A 583 4.97 -1.64 33.18
N ALA A 584 5.50 -2.15 34.29
CA ALA A 584 4.81 -2.28 35.57
C ALA A 584 5.54 -1.50 36.68
N ARG A 585 4.88 -1.34 37.84
CA ARG A 585 5.42 -0.56 38.98
C ARG A 585 6.83 -1.02 39.42
N TYR A 586 7.14 -2.31 39.30
CA TYR A 586 8.42 -2.91 39.71
C TYR A 586 9.03 -3.79 38.62
N GLY A 587 9.13 -3.27 37.39
CA GLY A 587 9.77 -3.95 36.25
C GLY A 587 8.84 -4.06 35.06
N TYR A 588 8.74 -5.26 34.49
CA TYR A 588 7.99 -5.53 33.27
C TYR A 588 7.08 -6.75 33.42
N VAL A 589 6.00 -6.78 32.67
CA VAL A 589 5.05 -7.91 32.61
C VAL A 589 4.78 -8.29 31.15
N PRO A 590 4.36 -9.53 30.86
CA PRO A 590 3.88 -9.88 29.52
C PRO A 590 2.72 -8.97 29.08
N PRO A 591 2.55 -8.74 27.77
CA PRO A 591 1.44 -7.95 27.25
C PRO A 591 0.07 -8.45 27.74
N LYS A 592 -0.91 -7.56 27.93
CA LYS A 592 -2.27 -7.92 28.40
C LYS A 592 -2.95 -9.07 27.64
N TRP A 593 -2.63 -9.27 26.36
CA TRP A 593 -3.17 -10.35 25.53
C TRP A 593 -2.51 -11.73 25.80
N MET A 594 -1.45 -11.80 26.59
CA MET A 594 -0.78 -13.02 27.05
C MET A 594 -0.86 -13.15 28.59
N PRO A 595 -2.04 -13.46 29.15
CA PRO A 595 -2.25 -13.50 30.61
C PRO A 595 -1.58 -14.71 31.31
N ALA A 596 -1.09 -15.69 30.55
CA ALA A 596 -0.46 -16.90 31.06
C ALA A 596 0.61 -17.44 30.10
N LEU A 597 1.65 -18.08 30.66
CA LEU A 597 2.69 -18.78 29.93
C LEU A 597 2.64 -20.28 30.26
N HIS A 598 2.14 -21.09 29.33
CA HIS A 598 1.99 -22.53 29.51
C HIS A 598 3.33 -23.27 29.60
N ALA A 599 3.31 -24.47 30.18
CA ALA A 599 4.46 -25.36 30.28
C ALA A 599 5.10 -25.60 28.89
N GLY A 600 6.43 -25.46 28.81
CA GLY A 600 7.21 -25.61 27.58
C GLY A 600 7.06 -24.49 26.55
N LYS A 601 6.24 -23.46 26.82
CA LYS A 601 6.10 -22.29 25.92
C LYS A 601 7.05 -21.18 26.30
N SER A 602 7.31 -20.30 25.33
CA SER A 602 8.25 -19.19 25.48
C SER A 602 7.59 -17.85 25.19
N LEU A 603 7.93 -16.86 26.00
CA LEU A 603 7.72 -15.44 25.76
C LEU A 603 8.96 -14.87 25.07
N LYS A 604 8.77 -14.08 24.01
CA LYS A 604 9.85 -13.39 23.30
C LYS A 604 9.65 -11.89 23.35
N PHE A 605 10.74 -11.18 23.62
CA PHE A 605 10.77 -9.72 23.62
C PHE A 605 12.17 -9.26 23.17
N VAL A 606 12.30 -7.99 22.82
CA VAL A 606 13.55 -7.45 22.27
C VAL A 606 13.92 -6.14 22.92
N TYR A 607 15.21 -5.84 22.98
CA TYR A 607 15.67 -4.51 23.35
C TYR A 607 16.87 -4.11 22.49
N VAL A 608 17.07 -2.80 22.37
CA VAL A 608 18.14 -2.20 21.56
C VAL A 608 18.92 -1.27 22.46
N GLN A 609 20.25 -1.43 22.49
CA GLN A 609 21.11 -0.51 23.20
C GLN A 609 22.53 -0.43 22.63
N ALA A 610 23.23 0.64 22.95
CA ALA A 610 24.64 0.87 22.60
C ALA A 610 25.61 0.31 23.66
N ALA A 611 25.15 -0.67 24.44
CA ALA A 611 25.85 -1.25 25.58
C ALA A 611 25.88 -2.79 25.48
N PRO A 612 26.73 -3.46 26.30
CA PRO A 612 26.70 -4.92 26.46
C PRO A 612 25.30 -5.44 26.84
N GLN A 613 25.10 -6.75 26.78
CA GLN A 613 23.80 -7.37 27.06
C GLN A 613 23.22 -6.97 28.43
N ALA A 614 21.94 -6.59 28.49
CA ALA A 614 21.23 -6.25 29.72
C ALA A 614 20.98 -7.51 30.58
N ASN A 615 20.86 -7.32 31.88
CA ASN A 615 20.52 -8.40 32.80
C ASN A 615 19.00 -8.57 32.83
N VAL A 616 18.52 -9.79 32.59
CA VAL A 616 17.08 -10.13 32.58
C VAL A 616 16.85 -11.29 33.53
N TRP A 617 15.89 -11.15 34.44
CA TRP A 617 15.49 -12.22 35.37
C TRP A 617 13.99 -12.18 35.68
N VAL A 618 13.46 -13.28 36.22
CA VAL A 618 12.08 -13.34 36.72
C VAL A 618 12.04 -12.82 38.16
N THR A 619 11.18 -11.83 38.41
CA THR A 619 11.01 -11.22 39.75
C THR A 619 9.81 -11.77 40.51
N GLY A 620 8.82 -12.36 39.83
CA GLY A 620 7.64 -12.94 40.46
C GLY A 620 6.77 -13.73 39.48
N TYR A 621 6.03 -14.73 39.97
CA TYR A 621 5.11 -15.55 39.18
C TYR A 621 4.20 -16.40 40.08
N LYS A 622 3.09 -16.88 39.53
CA LYS A 622 2.18 -17.86 40.14
C LYS A 622 2.11 -19.13 39.29
N LEU A 623 2.41 -20.29 39.89
CA LEU A 623 2.25 -21.59 39.25
C LEU A 623 0.86 -22.16 39.54
N LEU A 624 0.14 -22.53 38.48
CA LEU A 624 -1.13 -23.27 38.55
C LEU A 624 -0.86 -24.76 38.35
#